data_AF-F0YIY4-F1
#
_entry.id   AF-F0YIY4-F1
#
_cell.length_a   1.000
_cell.length_b   1.000
_cell.length_c   1.000
_cell.angle_alpha   90.00
_cell.angle_beta   90.00
_cell.angle_gamma   90.00
#
_symmetry.space_group_name_H-M   'P 1'
#
loop_
_entity.id
_entity.type
_entity.pdbx_description
1 polymer ?
#
loop_
_entity_poly.entity_id
_entity_poly.type
_entity_poly.pdbx_seq_one_letter_code
_entity_poly.pdbx_strand_id
1 'polypeptide(L)'
;GVDLTPSYVVEEDCAAFHAALKRTCDAHGASYADMKKTCDDYFYLPARREHSGVGGVFFDDLDAPWAGDFAVELMRCALADDGPYMPVAARRRGEAWSEAEKQWSYLRRGRYVESTSRVLCPKLPRLCPSHHRAPSTRFNLLYDRGVKFGLSPESVERVLVSSPPLAAWGWRKEPAAGTPEAACLAVLREPRAWVSS
;
A
#
# COMPACT_ATOMS: atom_id res chain seq x y z
N GLY A 1 1.96 8.93 6.85
CA GLY A 1 3.02 8.01 6.41
C GLY A 1 3.21 8.08 4.91
N VAL A 2 4.22 7.38 4.39
CA VAL A 2 4.59 7.30 2.96
C VAL A 2 5.01 5.85 2.69
N ASP A 3 4.45 5.20 1.67
CA ASP A 3 4.76 3.82 1.29
C ASP A 3 4.89 3.65 -0.23
N LEU A 4 5.49 2.54 -0.66
CA LEU A 4 5.67 2.20 -2.08
C LEU A 4 4.98 0.88 -2.42
N THR A 5 4.13 0.89 -3.45
CA THR A 5 3.41 -0.28 -3.95
C THR A 5 3.81 -0.61 -5.39
N PRO A 6 4.94 -1.30 -5.62
CA PRO A 6 5.38 -1.63 -6.97
C PRO A 6 4.61 -2.81 -7.56
N SER A 7 4.46 -2.85 -8.89
CA SER A 7 4.00 -4.07 -9.58
C SER A 7 5.10 -5.11 -9.70
N TYR A 8 6.35 -4.64 -9.85
CA TYR A 8 7.57 -5.44 -9.87
C TYR A 8 8.56 -4.85 -8.89
N VAL A 9 9.14 -5.68 -8.03
CA VAL A 9 10.18 -5.24 -7.11
C VAL A 9 11.48 -5.05 -7.88
N VAL A 10 12.00 -3.83 -7.83
CA VAL A 10 13.37 -3.53 -8.24
C VAL A 10 14.16 -3.12 -7.00
N GLU A 11 15.18 -3.91 -6.68
CA GLU A 11 15.97 -3.82 -5.44
C GLU A 11 16.50 -2.40 -5.21
N GLU A 12 17.12 -1.81 -6.24
CA GLU A 12 17.77 -0.52 -6.16
C GLU A 12 16.77 0.62 -5.95
N ASP A 13 15.57 0.50 -6.52
CA ASP A 13 14.51 1.50 -6.34
C ASP A 13 13.94 1.44 -4.93
N CYS A 14 13.68 0.23 -4.42
CA CYS A 14 13.18 0.04 -3.06
C CYS A 14 14.22 0.52 -2.04
N ALA A 15 15.49 0.16 -2.20
CA ALA A 15 16.57 0.62 -1.34
C ALA A 15 16.70 2.16 -1.35
N ALA A 16 16.67 2.79 -2.54
CA ALA A 16 16.74 4.25 -2.66
C ALA A 16 15.55 4.96 -2.02
N PHE A 17 14.33 4.44 -2.23
CA PHE A 17 13.10 4.94 -1.62
C PHE A 17 13.20 4.91 -0.08
N HIS A 18 13.55 3.74 0.47
CA HIS A 18 13.69 3.56 1.92
C HIS A 18 14.85 4.35 2.53
N ALA A 19 15.95 4.54 1.80
CA ALA A 19 17.07 5.37 2.26
C ALA A 19 16.70 6.84 2.39
N ALA A 20 15.88 7.37 1.47
CA ALA A 20 15.36 8.72 1.57
C ALA A 20 14.45 8.90 2.79
N LEU A 21 13.52 7.97 3.03
CA LEU A 21 12.67 8.01 4.22
C LEU A 21 13.47 7.91 5.51
N LYS A 22 14.49 7.02 5.56
CA LYS A 22 15.37 6.88 6.73
C LYS A 22 16.11 8.18 7.04
N ARG A 23 16.64 8.89 6.03
CA ARG A 23 17.30 10.18 6.25
C ARG A 23 16.38 11.20 6.92
N THR A 24 15.12 11.26 6.51
CA THR A 24 14.12 12.15 7.15
C THR A 24 13.85 11.75 8.59
N CYS A 25 13.73 10.44 8.87
CA CYS A 25 13.58 9.93 10.24
C CYS A 25 14.78 10.30 11.11
N ASP A 26 16.00 9.99 10.65
CA ASP A 26 17.25 10.23 11.37
C ASP A 26 17.43 11.72 11.70
N ALA A 27 17.06 12.62 10.78
CA ALA A 27 17.16 14.07 10.96
C ALA A 27 16.24 14.65 12.06
N HIS A 28 15.18 13.92 12.45
CA HIS A 28 14.18 14.39 13.43
C HIS A 28 14.15 13.54 14.71
N GLY A 29 15.12 12.62 14.88
CA GLY A 29 15.15 11.70 16.02
C GLY A 29 14.02 10.66 16.01
N ALA A 30 13.40 10.44 14.85
CA ALA A 30 12.38 9.41 14.67
C ALA A 30 13.01 8.04 14.38
N SER A 31 12.45 6.98 14.96
CA SER A 31 12.90 5.60 14.69
C SER A 31 12.36 5.10 13.35
N TYR A 32 13.22 5.08 12.33
CA TYR A 32 12.87 4.47 11.03
C TYR A 32 12.48 3.00 11.17
N ALA A 33 13.17 2.23 12.02
CA ALA A 33 12.88 0.81 12.22
C ALA A 33 11.45 0.59 12.74
N ASP A 34 11.02 1.37 13.74
CA ASP A 34 9.67 1.28 14.30
C ASP A 34 8.62 1.74 13.30
N MET A 35 8.87 2.84 12.59
CA MET A 35 7.96 3.37 11.58
C MET A 35 7.80 2.43 10.39
N LYS A 36 8.88 1.77 9.97
CA LYS A 36 8.86 0.76 8.92
C LYS A 36 8.08 -0.46 9.37
N LYS A 37 8.37 -0.99 10.55
CA LYS A 37 7.63 -2.11 11.11
C LYS A 37 6.13 -1.80 11.19
N THR A 38 5.78 -0.61 11.66
CA THR A 38 4.39 -0.15 11.72
C THR A 38 3.75 -0.09 10.33
N CYS A 39 4.50 0.34 9.31
CA CYS A 39 4.04 0.36 7.92
C CYS A 39 3.76 -1.05 7.39
N ASP A 40 4.69 -1.98 7.59
CA ASP A 40 4.51 -3.38 7.17
C ASP A 40 3.27 -4.00 7.85
N ASP A 41 3.14 -3.82 9.17
CA ASP A 41 2.02 -4.35 9.96
C ASP A 41 0.68 -3.74 9.52
N TYR A 42 0.67 -2.44 9.18
CA TYR A 42 -0.55 -1.73 8.77
C TYR A 42 -1.06 -2.19 7.41
N PHE A 43 -0.15 -2.42 6.45
CA PHE A 43 -0.48 -2.73 5.06
C PHE A 43 -0.43 -4.23 4.73
N TYR A 44 -0.53 -5.09 5.74
CA TYR A 44 -0.67 -6.53 5.57
C TYR A 44 -2.11 -6.91 5.19
N LEU A 45 -2.27 -7.82 4.21
CA LEU A 45 -3.56 -8.33 3.71
C LEU A 45 -3.77 -9.78 4.21
N PRO A 46 -4.51 -10.01 5.32
CA PRO A 46 -4.59 -11.35 5.92
C PRO A 46 -5.18 -12.41 5.00
N ALA A 47 -6.20 -12.04 4.20
CA ALA A 47 -6.84 -12.95 3.24
C ALA A 47 -5.94 -13.35 2.06
N ARG A 48 -4.87 -12.59 1.82
CA ARG A 48 -3.90 -12.83 0.74
C ARG A 48 -2.56 -13.36 1.26
N ARG A 49 -2.29 -13.19 2.56
CA ARG A 49 -1.02 -13.51 3.20
C ARG A 49 0.16 -12.81 2.53
N GLU A 50 -0.04 -11.55 2.17
CA GLU A 50 0.96 -10.69 1.53
C GLU A 50 0.73 -9.24 1.98
N HIS A 51 1.75 -8.40 1.84
CA HIS A 51 1.67 -6.96 2.01
C HIS A 51 1.24 -6.30 0.69
N SER A 52 0.56 -5.16 0.76
CA SER A 52 0.13 -4.44 -0.45
C SER A 52 1.32 -3.98 -1.30
N GLY A 53 2.42 -3.60 -0.65
CA GLY A 53 3.65 -3.08 -1.24
C GLY A 53 4.89 -3.43 -0.41
N VAL A 54 5.98 -2.70 -0.65
CA VAL A 54 7.28 -2.93 0.01
C VAL A 54 7.47 -2.15 1.32
N GLY A 55 6.40 -1.48 1.76
CA GLY A 55 6.36 -0.69 2.98
C GLY A 55 6.88 0.73 2.77
N GLY A 56 7.35 1.33 3.87
CA GLY A 56 7.80 2.71 3.93
C GLY A 56 7.86 3.19 5.38
N VAL A 57 7.28 4.35 5.65
CA VAL A 57 7.16 4.94 7.00
C VAL A 57 5.68 5.15 7.30
N PHE A 58 5.18 4.57 8.39
CA PHE A 58 3.82 4.80 8.85
C PHE A 58 3.78 5.13 10.34
N PHE A 59 2.84 5.99 10.71
CA PHE A 59 2.53 6.37 12.08
C PHE A 59 1.10 6.90 12.13
N ASP A 60 0.48 6.85 13.31
CA ASP A 60 -0.90 7.30 13.56
C ASP A 60 -0.89 8.33 14.70
N ASP A 61 -0.53 7.89 15.91
CA ASP A 61 -0.43 8.72 17.11
C ASP A 61 1.04 8.88 17.52
N LEU A 62 1.73 9.88 16.95
CA LEU A 62 3.08 10.27 17.41
C LEU A 62 2.98 11.29 18.54
N ASP A 63 3.14 10.84 19.77
CA ASP A 63 3.18 11.71 20.96
C ASP A 63 4.63 12.08 21.31
N ALA A 64 5.19 13.01 20.54
CA ALA A 64 6.54 13.53 20.77
C ALA A 64 6.66 15.00 20.33
N PRO A 65 7.52 15.82 20.99
CA PRO A 65 7.70 17.22 20.61
C PRO A 65 8.14 17.44 19.15
N TRP A 66 8.86 16.48 18.57
CA TRP A 66 9.35 16.51 17.19
C TRP A 66 8.31 16.03 16.15
N ALA A 67 7.18 15.46 16.58
CA ALA A 67 6.25 14.75 15.70
C ALA A 67 5.62 15.64 14.62
N GLY A 68 5.27 16.89 14.98
CA GLY A 68 4.67 17.84 14.04
C GLY A 68 5.62 18.22 12.91
N ASP A 69 6.83 18.65 13.25
CA ASP A 69 7.86 19.03 12.28
C ASP A 69 8.25 17.84 11.40
N PHE A 70 8.43 16.66 12.01
CA PHE A 70 8.70 15.43 11.28
C PHE A 70 7.60 15.09 10.26
N ALA A 71 6.31 15.20 10.64
CA ALA A 71 5.21 14.90 9.73
C ALA A 71 5.18 15.84 8.52
N VAL A 72 5.43 17.13 8.74
CA VAL A 72 5.53 18.13 7.67
C VAL A 72 6.71 17.83 6.75
N GLU A 73 7.88 17.55 7.33
CA GLU A 73 9.09 17.32 6.54
C GLU A 73 9.04 15.99 5.79
N LEU A 74 8.40 14.96 6.35
CA LEU A 74 8.12 13.71 5.64
C LEU A 74 7.25 13.95 4.39
N MET A 75 6.21 14.78 4.50
CA MET A 75 5.36 15.09 3.34
C MET A 75 6.11 15.93 2.30
N ARG A 76 6.94 16.89 2.73
CA ARG A 76 7.81 17.64 1.80
C ARG A 76 8.77 16.72 1.08
N CYS A 77 9.46 15.85 1.81
CA CYS A 77 10.35 14.84 1.25
C CYS A 77 9.62 13.97 0.22
N ALA A 78 8.43 13.47 0.55
CA ALA A 78 7.65 12.61 -0.35
C ALA A 78 7.26 13.26 -1.69
N LEU A 79 7.01 14.57 -1.67
CA LEU A 79 6.53 15.35 -2.81
C LEU A 79 7.64 16.09 -3.58
N ALA A 80 8.87 16.08 -3.07
CA ALA A 80 9.99 16.75 -3.71
C ALA A 80 10.46 16.03 -5.00
N ASP A 81 10.99 16.80 -5.96
CA ASP A 81 11.53 16.27 -7.22
C ASP A 81 12.73 15.33 -7.01
N ASP A 82 13.52 15.58 -5.97
CA ASP A 82 14.62 14.75 -5.48
C ASP A 82 14.21 13.84 -4.31
N GLY A 83 12.90 13.77 -4.03
CA GLY A 83 12.29 12.91 -3.02
C GLY A 83 12.41 11.41 -3.32
N PRO A 84 11.78 10.55 -2.49
CA PRO A 84 11.94 9.11 -2.60
C PRO A 84 11.29 8.52 -3.86
N TYR A 85 10.24 9.16 -4.40
CA TYR A 85 9.44 8.61 -5.50
C TYR A 85 9.84 9.12 -6.89
N MET A 86 10.08 10.43 -7.04
CA MET A 86 10.28 11.06 -8.35
C MET A 86 11.48 10.49 -9.14
N PRO A 87 12.64 10.18 -8.52
CA PRO A 87 13.73 9.50 -9.21
C PRO A 87 13.37 8.10 -9.71
N VAL A 88 12.59 7.34 -8.94
CA VAL A 88 12.10 6.01 -9.35
C VAL A 88 11.16 6.16 -10.54
N ALA A 89 10.18 7.06 -10.45
CA ALA A 89 9.25 7.33 -11.55
C ALA A 89 9.97 7.79 -12.82
N ALA A 90 10.97 8.68 -12.70
CA ALA A 90 11.75 9.17 -13.83
C ALA A 90 12.53 8.05 -14.54
N ARG A 91 13.12 7.10 -13.80
CA ARG A 91 13.81 5.93 -14.37
C ARG A 91 12.85 4.99 -15.10
N ARG A 92 11.65 4.76 -14.55
CA ARG A 92 10.74 3.70 -15.03
C ARG A 92 9.69 4.15 -16.04
N ARG A 93 9.36 5.45 -16.12
CA ARG A 93 8.24 5.97 -16.93
C ARG A 93 8.29 5.62 -18.42
N GLY A 94 9.47 5.35 -18.97
CA GLY A 94 9.69 5.07 -20.40
C GLY A 94 9.81 3.59 -20.74
N GLU A 95 9.77 2.70 -19.75
CA GLU A 95 9.92 1.26 -19.98
C GLU A 95 8.70 0.72 -20.75
N ALA A 96 8.96 -0.14 -21.73
CA ALA A 96 7.90 -0.79 -22.48
C ALA A 96 7.33 -1.96 -21.69
N TRP A 97 6.00 -2.09 -21.67
CA TRP A 97 5.30 -3.17 -20.98
C TRP A 97 4.57 -4.04 -22.00
N SER A 98 4.83 -5.34 -21.95
CA SER A 98 4.04 -6.37 -22.59
C SER A 98 2.62 -6.40 -22.03
N GLU A 99 1.72 -7.07 -22.75
CA GLU A 99 0.34 -7.23 -22.28
C GLU A 99 0.28 -8.05 -20.99
N ALA A 100 1.11 -9.09 -20.86
CA ALA A 100 1.18 -9.89 -19.64
C ALA A 100 1.58 -9.04 -18.42
N GLU A 101 2.57 -8.15 -18.59
CA GLU A 101 3.01 -7.27 -17.50
C GLU A 101 1.93 -6.27 -17.10
N LYS A 102 1.16 -5.74 -18.06
CA LYS A 102 0.02 -4.86 -17.77
C LYS A 102 -1.07 -5.59 -16.99
N GLN A 103 -1.40 -6.82 -17.40
CA GLN A 103 -2.38 -7.65 -16.69
C GLN A 103 -1.93 -7.94 -15.26
N TRP A 104 -0.64 -8.20 -15.06
CA TRP A 104 -0.08 -8.33 -13.71
C TRP A 104 -0.22 -7.04 -12.90
N SER A 105 0.09 -5.87 -13.47
CA SER A 105 -0.13 -4.59 -12.78
C SER A 105 -1.58 -4.38 -12.40
N TYR A 106 -2.55 -4.75 -13.25
CA TYR A 106 -3.97 -4.66 -12.90
C TYR A 106 -4.35 -5.57 -11.73
N LEU A 107 -3.78 -6.78 -11.66
CA LEU A 107 -3.96 -7.67 -10.50
C LEU A 107 -3.36 -7.06 -9.22
N ARG A 108 -2.18 -6.46 -9.29
CA ARG A 108 -1.56 -5.74 -8.16
C ARG A 108 -2.38 -4.52 -7.73
N ARG A 109 -2.93 -3.77 -8.67
CA ARG A 109 -3.89 -2.68 -8.41
C ARG A 109 -5.17 -3.17 -7.75
N GLY A 110 -5.64 -4.38 -8.09
CA GLY A 110 -6.74 -5.04 -7.37
C GLY A 110 -6.41 -5.28 -5.89
N ARG A 111 -5.15 -5.64 -5.57
CA ARG A 111 -4.68 -5.76 -4.18
C ARG A 111 -4.61 -4.41 -3.48
N TYR A 112 -4.23 -3.35 -4.19
CA TYR A 112 -4.27 -2.00 -3.65
C TYR A 112 -5.71 -1.60 -3.27
N VAL A 113 -6.68 -1.86 -4.14
CA VAL A 113 -8.11 -1.61 -3.84
C VAL A 113 -8.60 -2.45 -2.66
N GLU A 114 -8.16 -3.71 -2.55
CA GLU A 114 -8.46 -4.52 -1.36
C GLU A 114 -7.86 -3.90 -0.09
N SER A 115 -6.62 -3.39 -0.19
CA SER A 115 -5.89 -2.75 0.92
C SER A 115 -6.52 -1.45 1.38
N THR A 116 -7.20 -0.71 0.50
CA THR A 116 -7.74 0.61 0.80
C THR A 116 -9.15 0.61 1.39
N SER A 117 -9.63 -0.44 2.07
CA SER A 117 -11.04 -0.45 2.58
C SER A 117 -11.49 -1.14 3.92
N ARG A 118 -10.92 -0.85 5.11
CA ARG A 118 -10.86 -1.67 6.37
C ARG A 118 -12.15 -1.81 7.10
N VAL A 119 -13.23 -1.24 6.60
CA VAL A 119 -14.34 -0.97 7.50
C VAL A 119 -15.71 -1.16 6.86
N LEU A 120 -15.83 -2.09 5.92
CA LEU A 120 -17.14 -2.73 5.71
C LEU A 120 -17.51 -3.76 6.79
N CYS A 121 -16.65 -4.04 7.78
CA CYS A 121 -17.06 -4.87 8.93
C CYS A 121 -16.29 -4.59 10.23
N PRO A 122 -16.87 -3.79 11.13
CA PRO A 122 -16.74 -4.06 12.55
C PRO A 122 -18.13 -4.13 13.18
N LYS A 123 -18.42 -5.30 13.78
CA LYS A 123 -19.63 -5.66 14.58
C LYS A 123 -20.88 -6.08 13.79
N LEU A 124 -21.02 -7.38 13.55
CA LEU A 124 -22.32 -8.07 13.59
C LEU A 124 -22.31 -9.11 14.71
N PRO A 125 -22.48 -8.74 15.99
CA PRO A 125 -23.11 -9.64 16.92
C PRO A 125 -24.62 -9.59 16.65
N ARG A 126 -25.17 -10.71 16.16
CA ARG A 126 -26.62 -11.00 16.06
C ARG A 126 -27.40 -10.13 15.07
N LEU A 127 -27.73 -10.68 13.90
CA LEU A 127 -29.00 -10.45 13.18
C LEU A 127 -29.04 -11.35 11.94
N CYS A 128 -29.37 -12.62 12.16
CA CYS A 128 -29.95 -13.47 11.13
C CYS A 128 -30.96 -14.43 11.77
N PRO A 129 -32.25 -14.07 11.82
CA PRO A 129 -33.31 -15.02 11.64
C PRO A 129 -33.78 -14.98 10.18
N SER A 130 -33.79 -16.15 9.55
CA SER A 130 -34.62 -16.55 8.41
C SER A 130 -34.52 -15.82 7.06
N HIS A 131 -34.06 -16.60 6.06
CA HIS A 131 -34.62 -16.75 4.71
C HIS A 131 -35.17 -15.51 3.98
N HIS A 132 -34.45 -15.04 2.94
CA HIS A 132 -35.00 -14.89 1.58
C HIS A 132 -33.88 -14.67 0.54
N ARG A 133 -34.08 -15.24 -0.65
CA ARG A 133 -33.19 -15.26 -1.81
C ARG A 133 -33.12 -13.89 -2.49
N ALA A 134 -31.90 -13.39 -2.72
CA ALA A 134 -31.51 -12.57 -3.88
C ALA A 134 -29.97 -12.58 -3.97
N PRO A 135 -29.34 -12.76 -5.16
CA PRO A 135 -27.90 -12.67 -5.31
C PRO A 135 -27.51 -11.19 -5.35
N SER A 136 -27.45 -10.54 -4.18
CA SER A 136 -26.81 -9.23 -4.08
C SER A 136 -25.31 -9.45 -3.96
N THR A 137 -24.60 -9.31 -5.08
CA THR A 137 -23.14 -9.25 -5.13
C THR A 137 -22.67 -8.01 -4.38
N ARG A 138 -22.49 -8.13 -3.06
CA ARG A 138 -21.86 -7.10 -2.23
C ARG A 138 -20.35 -7.16 -2.46
N PHE A 139 -19.84 -6.26 -3.29
CA PHE A 139 -18.40 -6.04 -3.46
C PHE A 139 -17.87 -5.30 -2.22
N ASN A 140 -17.35 -6.06 -1.26
CA ASN A 140 -16.75 -5.50 -0.05
C ASN A 140 -15.25 -5.24 -0.26
N LEU A 141 -14.95 -3.98 -0.53
CA LEU A 141 -13.78 -3.18 -0.18
C LEU A 141 -13.31 -3.53 1.27
N LEU A 142 -12.04 -4.01 1.49
CA LEU A 142 -11.61 -4.72 2.72
C LEU A 142 -10.60 -4.09 3.75
N TYR A 143 -9.59 -3.21 3.48
CA TYR A 143 -8.52 -2.89 4.51
C TYR A 143 -7.94 -1.45 4.93
N ASP A 144 -8.42 -0.25 4.54
CA ASP A 144 -8.14 1.12 5.09
C ASP A 144 -9.23 1.82 5.98
N ARG A 145 -8.77 2.56 7.00
CA ARG A 145 -9.57 3.36 7.95
C ARG A 145 -10.06 4.70 7.37
N GLY A 146 -9.34 5.32 6.43
CA GLY A 146 -9.67 6.64 5.86
C GLY A 146 -10.95 6.65 5.02
N VAL A 147 -11.21 5.58 4.29
CA VAL A 147 -12.40 5.44 3.42
C VAL A 147 -13.71 5.48 4.22
N LYS A 148 -13.82 4.89 5.42
CA LYS A 148 -15.12 4.88 6.14
C LYS A 148 -15.45 6.19 6.86
N PHE A 149 -14.47 6.84 7.49
CA PHE A 149 -14.71 8.17 8.08
C PHE A 149 -14.86 9.23 6.99
N GLY A 150 -14.25 8.97 5.84
CA GLY A 150 -14.25 9.88 4.71
C GLY A 150 -15.40 9.71 3.75
N LEU A 151 -16.18 8.61 3.72
CA LEU A 151 -17.17 8.33 2.67
C LEU A 151 -18.61 8.67 3.11
N SER A 152 -19.07 9.80 2.60
CA SER A 152 -20.44 10.30 2.61
C SER A 152 -20.80 10.69 1.17
N PRO A 153 -22.07 10.97 0.84
CA PRO A 153 -22.45 11.44 -0.49
C PRO A 153 -21.62 12.63 -0.99
N GLU A 154 -21.17 13.49 -0.08
CA GLU A 154 -20.40 14.71 -0.35
C GLU A 154 -18.89 14.47 -0.57
N SER A 155 -18.40 13.28 -0.28
CA SER A 155 -16.96 12.99 -0.23
C SER A 155 -16.54 11.73 -0.98
N VAL A 156 -17.49 11.08 -1.67
CA VAL A 156 -17.26 9.90 -2.52
C VAL A 156 -16.06 10.11 -3.44
N GLU A 157 -16.01 11.22 -4.19
CA GLU A 157 -14.92 11.50 -5.13
C GLU A 157 -13.57 11.68 -4.42
N ARG A 158 -13.55 12.42 -3.30
CA ARG A 158 -12.34 12.64 -2.50
C ARG A 158 -11.76 11.33 -1.96
N VAL A 159 -12.62 10.37 -1.63
CA VAL A 159 -12.20 9.07 -1.11
C VAL A 159 -11.75 8.14 -2.23
N LEU A 160 -12.52 8.08 -3.32
CA LEU A 160 -12.29 7.14 -4.42
C LEU A 160 -11.20 7.60 -5.40
N VAL A 161 -10.74 8.86 -5.34
CA VAL A 161 -9.60 9.34 -6.15
C VAL A 161 -8.32 8.52 -5.92
N SER A 162 -8.20 7.89 -4.74
CA SER A 162 -7.10 6.98 -4.41
C SER A 162 -7.16 5.67 -5.18
N SER A 163 -8.33 5.29 -5.73
CA SER A 163 -8.49 4.05 -6.49
C SER A 163 -7.85 4.18 -7.87
N PRO A 164 -7.13 3.15 -8.33
CA PRO A 164 -6.57 3.14 -9.68
C PRO A 164 -7.69 3.14 -10.73
N PRO A 165 -7.48 3.76 -11.90
CA PRO A 165 -8.49 3.82 -12.96
C PRO A 165 -8.85 2.44 -13.53
N LEU A 166 -7.93 1.47 -13.43
CA LEU A 166 -8.12 0.09 -13.84
C LEU A 166 -7.51 -0.85 -12.79
N ALA A 167 -8.28 -1.86 -12.40
CA ALA A 167 -7.88 -2.96 -11.53
C ALA A 167 -8.52 -4.26 -12.03
N ALA A 168 -7.88 -5.40 -11.74
CA ALA A 168 -8.36 -6.71 -12.12
C ALA A 168 -8.34 -7.70 -10.96
N TRP A 169 -9.22 -8.70 -11.02
CA TRP A 169 -9.23 -9.84 -10.11
C TRP A 169 -9.23 -11.13 -10.92
N GLY A 170 -8.39 -12.07 -10.51
CA GLY A 170 -8.32 -13.40 -11.08
C GLY A 170 -8.55 -14.46 -10.02
N TRP A 171 -9.35 -15.48 -10.34
CA TRP A 171 -9.51 -16.64 -9.48
C TRP A 171 -8.26 -17.51 -9.51
N ARG A 172 -7.67 -17.77 -8.33
CA ARG A 172 -6.48 -18.63 -8.15
C ARG A 172 -5.33 -18.34 -9.14
N LYS A 173 -5.13 -17.07 -9.48
CA LYS A 173 -4.00 -16.64 -10.30
C LYS A 173 -2.74 -16.60 -9.43
N GLU A 174 -1.80 -17.49 -9.71
CA GLU A 174 -0.45 -17.47 -9.18
C GLU A 174 0.53 -17.27 -10.34
N PRO A 175 1.58 -16.45 -10.17
CA PRO A 175 2.63 -16.32 -11.18
C PRO A 175 3.43 -17.61 -11.32
N ALA A 176 3.99 -17.85 -12.51
CA ALA A 176 4.86 -19.00 -12.73
C ALA A 176 6.17 -18.86 -11.93
N ALA A 177 6.73 -19.97 -11.46
CA ALA A 177 8.00 -19.95 -10.75
C ALA A 177 9.13 -19.39 -11.64
N GLY A 178 10.04 -18.63 -11.05
CA GLY A 178 11.17 -18.02 -11.75
C GLY A 178 10.84 -16.75 -12.56
N THR A 179 9.59 -16.27 -12.54
CA THR A 179 9.24 -15.01 -13.20
C THR A 179 9.42 -13.81 -12.26
N PRO A 180 9.56 -12.58 -12.80
CA PRO A 180 9.61 -11.35 -12.00
C PRO A 180 8.38 -11.14 -11.09
N GLU A 181 7.20 -11.58 -11.52
CA GLU A 181 5.96 -11.55 -10.73
C GLU A 181 6.06 -12.44 -9.48
N ALA A 182 6.61 -13.65 -9.63
CA ALA A 182 6.82 -14.57 -8.52
C ALA A 182 7.87 -14.04 -7.54
N ALA A 183 8.95 -13.43 -8.05
CA ALA A 183 9.96 -12.78 -7.22
C ALA A 183 9.39 -11.59 -6.43
N CYS A 184 8.60 -10.75 -7.09
CA CYS A 184 7.86 -9.66 -6.44
C CYS A 184 6.97 -10.20 -5.33
N LEU A 185 6.16 -11.22 -5.62
CA LEU A 185 5.24 -11.80 -4.65
C LEU A 185 5.94 -12.44 -3.44
N ALA A 186 7.14 -13.02 -3.63
CA ALA A 186 7.94 -13.54 -2.52
C ALA A 186 8.33 -12.42 -1.53
N VAL A 187 8.81 -11.28 -2.02
CA VAL A 187 9.14 -10.10 -1.19
C VAL A 187 7.90 -9.56 -0.47
N LEU A 188 6.75 -9.57 -1.15
CA LEU A 188 5.50 -9.10 -0.55
C LEU A 188 4.92 -10.08 0.47
N ARG A 189 5.27 -11.37 0.43
CA ARG A 189 4.88 -12.36 1.45
C ARG A 189 5.77 -12.28 2.68
N GLU A 190 7.04 -11.91 2.49
CA GLU A 190 8.05 -11.83 3.54
C GLU A 190 8.79 -10.49 3.43
N PRO A 191 8.30 -9.43 4.12
CA PRO A 191 8.97 -8.14 4.14
C PRO A 191 10.40 -8.26 4.64
N ARG A 192 11.29 -7.48 4.04
CA ARG A 192 12.71 -7.46 4.40
C ARG A 192 13.19 -6.06 4.73
N ALA A 193 14.41 -5.97 5.24
CA ALA A 193 15.10 -4.70 5.43
C ALA A 193 15.67 -4.21 4.08
N TRP A 194 15.38 -2.97 3.72
CA TRP A 194 15.86 -2.32 2.48
C TRP A 194 17.10 -1.45 2.70
N VAL A 195 17.35 -1.06 3.94
CA VAL A 195 18.48 -0.24 4.38
C VAL A 195 18.97 -0.76 5.73
N SER A 196 20.25 -0.56 6.03
CA SER A 196 20.80 -0.91 7.34
C SER A 196 20.13 -0.08 8.43
N SER A 197 19.95 -0.71 9.60
CA SER A 197 19.44 -0.06 10.82
C SER A 197 20.35 1.08 11.26
#